data_AF-A0A510HPC7-F1
#
_entry.id   AF-A0A510HPC7-F1
#
_cell.length_a   1.000
_cell.length_b   1.000
_cell.length_c   1.000
_cell.angle_alpha   90.00
_cell.angle_beta   90.00
_cell.angle_gamma   90.00
#
_symmetry.space_group_name_H-M   'P 1'
#
loop_
_entity.id
_entity.type
_entity.pdbx_description
1 polymer ?
#
loop_
_entity_poly.entity_id
_entity_poly.type
_entity_poly.pdbx_seq_one_letter_code
_entity_poly.pdbx_strand_id
1 'polypeptide(L)'
;MRSHPPDDYRKKAERELEIISRLPRQRCSLPSGNPASGLMLVLEDPASPRVLDALHRSLAAVELPEAYLTPASSPSLREELYAVDPSLLVAVGPGAAHGIDALDYPLVHHGFSEAPEGEPFPWTRGTPGLRLPPLAPALEDEPAKHRFWRAFLVLRAFSSGSLQSFPDRYIN
;
A
#
# COMPACT_ATOMS: atom_id res chain seq x y z
N MET A 1 -41.93 -40.33 -12.06
CA MET A 1 -40.62 -40.21 -11.38
C MET A 1 -40.14 -38.77 -11.53
N ARG A 2 -40.02 -38.03 -10.42
CA ARG A 2 -39.48 -36.67 -10.40
C ARG A 2 -37.96 -36.78 -10.26
N SER A 3 -37.24 -36.46 -11.33
CA SER A 3 -35.77 -36.45 -11.32
C SER A 3 -35.29 -35.11 -10.76
N HIS A 4 -34.53 -35.15 -9.67
CA HIS A 4 -33.91 -34.00 -9.03
C HIS A 4 -32.89 -33.32 -9.98
N PRO A 5 -32.70 -31.98 -9.90
CA PRO A 5 -31.77 -31.23 -10.74
C PRO A 5 -30.50 -30.83 -9.96
N PRO A 6 -29.40 -31.62 -10.01
CA PRO A 6 -28.09 -31.17 -9.54
C PRO A 6 -27.21 -30.59 -10.66
N ASP A 7 -27.36 -31.06 -11.90
CA ASP A 7 -26.44 -30.72 -12.99
C ASP A 7 -26.67 -29.34 -13.60
N ASP A 8 -27.93 -28.88 -13.68
CA ASP A 8 -28.25 -27.55 -14.21
C ASP A 8 -27.78 -26.44 -13.27
N TYR A 9 -27.80 -26.68 -11.96
CA TYR A 9 -27.27 -25.73 -10.98
C TYR A 9 -25.75 -25.60 -11.10
N ARG A 10 -25.04 -26.70 -11.33
CA ARG A 10 -23.58 -26.68 -11.48
C ARG A 10 -23.15 -25.94 -12.74
N LYS A 11 -23.80 -26.20 -13.87
CA LYS A 11 -23.55 -25.50 -15.14
C LYS A 11 -23.90 -24.01 -15.04
N LYS A 12 -24.97 -23.67 -14.32
CA LYS A 12 -25.33 -22.28 -14.06
C LYS A 12 -24.29 -21.58 -13.18
N ALA A 13 -23.83 -22.24 -12.11
CA ALA A 13 -22.80 -21.69 -11.22
C ALA A 13 -21.46 -21.49 -11.95
N GLU A 14 -21.04 -22.44 -12.78
CA GLU A 14 -19.82 -22.32 -13.60
C GLU A 14 -19.92 -21.16 -14.59
N ARG A 15 -21.09 -20.97 -15.20
CA ARG A 15 -21.34 -19.86 -16.12
C ARG A 15 -21.39 -18.50 -15.43
N GLU A 16 -21.97 -18.43 -14.24
CA GLU A 16 -21.98 -17.20 -13.43
C GLU A 16 -20.58 -16.85 -12.95
N LEU A 17 -19.75 -17.84 -12.56
CA LEU A 17 -18.35 -17.63 -12.21
C LEU A 17 -17.51 -17.17 -13.42
N GLU A 18 -17.74 -17.74 -14.61
CA GLU A 18 -17.11 -17.25 -15.84
C GLU A 18 -17.50 -15.79 -16.14
N ILE A 19 -18.78 -15.42 -16.00
CA ILE A 19 -19.25 -14.05 -16.22
C ILE A 19 -18.62 -13.09 -15.21
N ILE A 20 -18.55 -13.46 -13.94
CA ILE A 20 -17.90 -12.67 -12.89
C ILE A 20 -16.39 -12.53 -13.14
N SER A 21 -15.73 -13.57 -13.64
CA SER A 21 -14.30 -13.53 -13.99
C SER A 21 -13.99 -12.67 -15.23
N ARG A 22 -14.99 -12.48 -16.10
CA ARG A 22 -14.92 -11.64 -17.32
C ARG A 22 -15.39 -10.20 -17.09
N LEU A 23 -15.96 -9.89 -15.93
CA LEU A 23 -16.18 -8.50 -15.55
C LEU A 23 -14.80 -7.82 -15.49
N PRO A 24 -14.64 -6.64 -16.09
CA PRO A 24 -13.41 -5.89 -15.95
C PRO A 24 -13.23 -5.61 -14.46
N ARG A 25 -12.25 -6.26 -13.83
CA ARG A 25 -11.72 -5.80 -12.54
C ARG A 25 -11.44 -4.32 -12.75
N GLN A 26 -12.08 -3.47 -11.94
CA GLN A 26 -11.86 -2.03 -11.95
C GLN A 26 -10.36 -1.83 -12.09
N ARG A 27 -9.93 -1.27 -13.23
CA ARG A 27 -8.50 -1.09 -13.51
C ARG A 27 -8.03 -0.09 -12.47
N CYS A 28 -7.46 -0.58 -11.37
CA CYS A 28 -6.81 0.26 -10.37
C CYS A 28 -5.70 0.98 -11.13
N SER A 29 -5.96 2.24 -11.45
CA SER A 29 -4.99 3.18 -11.97
C SER A 29 -4.51 3.99 -10.78
N LEU A 30 -3.23 4.32 -10.79
CA LEU A 30 -2.68 5.24 -9.81
C LEU A 30 -2.74 6.67 -10.38
N PRO A 31 -2.90 7.69 -9.53
CA PRO A 31 -3.15 7.60 -8.09
C PRO A 31 -4.57 7.08 -7.74
N SER A 32 -4.76 6.53 -6.54
CA SER A 32 -6.05 6.02 -6.06
C SER A 32 -6.21 6.16 -4.53
N GLY A 33 -7.41 5.89 -4.01
CA GLY A 33 -7.71 5.98 -2.57
C GLY A 33 -8.14 7.36 -2.11
N ASN A 34 -8.17 7.59 -0.80
CA ASN A 34 -8.62 8.84 -0.18
C ASN A 34 -7.43 9.69 0.30
N PRO A 35 -7.18 10.87 -0.30
CA PRO A 35 -6.10 11.76 0.14
C PRO A 35 -6.30 12.26 1.58
N ALA A 36 -7.53 12.27 2.10
CA ALA A 36 -7.81 12.67 3.48
C ALA A 36 -7.65 11.53 4.51
N SER A 37 -7.18 10.34 4.09
CA SER A 37 -6.97 9.20 5.01
C SER A 37 -5.82 9.42 6.00
N GLY A 38 -4.93 10.39 5.73
CA GLY A 38 -3.70 10.62 6.49
C GLY A 38 -2.61 9.57 6.23
N LEU A 39 -2.85 8.59 5.37
CA LEU A 39 -1.90 7.56 4.99
C LEU A 39 -1.64 7.61 3.49
N MET A 40 -0.37 7.84 3.12
CA MET A 40 0.07 7.89 1.73
C MET A 40 1.12 6.81 1.47
N LEU A 41 0.87 5.94 0.50
CA LEU A 41 1.82 4.93 0.02
C LEU A 41 2.33 5.32 -1.37
N VAL A 42 3.64 5.44 -1.48
CA VAL A 42 4.36 5.60 -2.74
C VAL A 42 4.79 4.21 -3.22
N LEU A 43 4.38 3.84 -4.43
CA LEU A 43 4.68 2.54 -5.03
C LEU A 43 5.83 2.61 -6.01
N GLU A 44 6.68 1.58 -5.99
CA GLU A 44 7.71 1.38 -7.01
C GLU A 44 7.09 1.10 -8.39
N ASP A 45 7.70 1.69 -9.41
CA ASP A 45 7.32 1.49 -10.81
C ASP A 45 8.12 0.36 -11.49
N PRO A 46 7.50 -0.35 -12.45
CA PRO A 46 6.09 -0.28 -12.82
C PRO A 46 5.20 -1.10 -11.87
N ALA A 47 4.16 -0.47 -11.33
CA ALA A 47 3.16 -1.17 -10.52
C ALA A 47 2.19 -1.97 -11.42
N SER A 48 2.45 -3.28 -11.59
CA SER A 48 1.56 -4.15 -12.38
C SER A 48 0.16 -4.24 -11.74
N PRO A 49 -0.90 -4.52 -12.52
CA PRO A 49 -2.26 -4.70 -11.97
C PRO A 49 -2.33 -5.77 -10.88
N ARG A 50 -1.51 -6.83 -10.98
CA ARG A 50 -1.43 -7.89 -9.96
C ARG A 50 -0.86 -7.37 -8.63
N VAL A 51 0.14 -6.48 -8.69
CA VAL A 51 0.74 -5.83 -7.52
C VAL A 51 -0.27 -4.89 -6.87
N LEU A 52 -0.99 -4.09 -7.65
CA LEU A 52 -2.03 -3.19 -7.13
C LEU A 52 -3.18 -3.97 -6.48
N ASP A 53 -3.70 -5.00 -7.15
CA ASP A 53 -4.74 -5.88 -6.59
C ASP A 53 -4.27 -6.53 -5.27
N ALA A 54 -3.02 -6.96 -5.20
CA ALA A 54 -2.46 -7.54 -3.98
C ALA A 54 -2.34 -6.50 -2.86
N LEU A 55 -1.85 -5.28 -3.17
CA LEU A 55 -1.72 -4.22 -2.19
C LEU A 55 -3.08 -3.79 -1.64
N HIS A 56 -4.10 -3.61 -2.47
CA HIS A 56 -5.44 -3.28 -2.02
C HIS A 56 -6.01 -4.36 -1.08
N ARG A 57 -5.80 -5.64 -1.40
CA ARG A 57 -6.18 -6.74 -0.50
C ARG A 57 -5.40 -6.73 0.82
N SER A 58 -4.11 -6.45 0.76
CA SER A 58 -3.27 -6.33 1.96
C SER A 58 -3.73 -5.17 2.85
N LEU A 59 -4.02 -4.01 2.27
CA LEU A 59 -4.55 -2.83 2.96
C LEU A 59 -5.91 -3.10 3.60
N ALA A 60 -6.82 -3.76 2.88
CA ALA A 60 -8.10 -4.19 3.45
C ALA A 60 -7.91 -5.14 4.64
N ALA A 61 -6.92 -6.06 4.57
CA ALA A 61 -6.62 -7.00 5.66
C ALA A 61 -6.06 -6.32 6.92
N VAL A 62 -5.51 -5.11 6.81
CA VAL A 62 -5.04 -4.30 7.95
C VAL A 62 -6.00 -3.13 8.26
N GLU A 63 -7.23 -3.19 7.75
CA GLU A 63 -8.29 -2.19 7.99
C GLU A 63 -7.93 -0.77 7.51
N LEU A 64 -7.15 -0.67 6.44
CA LEU A 64 -6.74 0.59 5.80
C LEU A 64 -7.14 0.66 4.31
N PRO A 65 -8.38 0.32 3.92
CA PRO A 65 -8.76 0.25 2.50
C PRO A 65 -8.72 1.61 1.78
N GLU A 66 -8.82 2.71 2.53
CA GLU A 66 -8.90 4.09 2.02
C GLU A 66 -7.54 4.76 1.83
N ALA A 67 -6.42 4.06 2.10
CA ALA A 67 -5.08 4.64 1.98
C ALA A 67 -4.84 5.24 0.59
N TYR A 68 -4.23 6.43 0.54
CA TYR A 68 -3.90 7.09 -0.71
C TYR A 68 -2.67 6.43 -1.35
N LEU A 69 -2.78 6.02 -2.61
CA LEU A 69 -1.74 5.32 -3.36
C LEU A 69 -1.29 6.18 -4.54
N THR A 70 0.02 6.31 -4.74
CA THR A 70 0.61 7.05 -5.87
C THR A 70 1.88 6.37 -6.39
N PRO A 71 2.21 6.43 -7.69
CA PRO A 71 3.45 5.86 -8.22
C PRO A 71 4.64 6.78 -7.92
N ALA A 72 5.81 6.19 -7.71
CA ALA A 72 7.06 6.94 -7.48
C ALA A 72 7.44 7.84 -8.67
N SER A 73 7.05 7.45 -9.89
CA SER A 73 7.25 8.24 -11.11
C SER A 73 6.19 9.33 -11.34
N SER A 74 5.24 9.54 -10.42
CA SER A 74 4.26 10.62 -10.58
C SER A 74 4.99 11.96 -10.76
N PRO A 75 4.76 12.69 -11.87
CA PRO A 75 5.40 13.98 -12.09
C PRO A 75 4.94 15.03 -11.07
N SER A 76 3.83 14.76 -10.38
CA SER A 76 3.22 15.62 -9.37
C SER A 76 3.43 15.09 -7.95
N LEU A 77 4.32 14.11 -7.74
CA LEU A 77 4.48 13.45 -6.44
C LEU A 77 4.76 14.45 -5.31
N ARG A 78 5.55 15.50 -5.61
CA ARG A 78 5.86 16.56 -4.64
C ARG A 78 4.62 17.36 -4.26
N GLU A 79 3.84 17.78 -5.25
CA GLU A 79 2.60 18.53 -5.07
C GLU A 79 1.53 17.70 -4.36
N GLU A 80 1.42 16.40 -4.70
CA GLU A 80 0.55 15.45 -4.02
C GLU A 80 0.89 15.33 -2.54
N LEU A 81 2.18 15.17 -2.23
CA LEU A 81 2.66 15.06 -0.86
C LEU A 81 2.32 16.31 -0.01
N TYR A 82 2.50 17.51 -0.56
CA TYR A 82 2.10 18.75 0.10
C TYR A 82 0.58 18.89 0.24
N ALA A 83 -0.20 18.43 -0.74
CA ALA A 83 -1.65 18.56 -0.73
C ALA A 83 -2.31 17.53 0.21
N VAL A 84 -1.75 16.33 0.28
CA VAL A 84 -2.22 15.22 1.14
C VAL A 84 -1.84 15.45 2.59
N ASP A 85 -0.67 16.07 2.85
CA ASP A 85 -0.11 16.28 4.20
C ASP A 85 -0.23 15.03 5.08
N PRO A 86 0.41 13.91 4.67
CA PRO A 86 0.15 12.63 5.31
C PRO A 86 0.64 12.60 6.75
N SER A 87 -0.17 12.01 7.63
CA SER A 87 0.21 11.62 8.99
C SER A 87 1.19 10.43 9.01
N LEU A 88 1.28 9.67 7.92
CA LEU A 88 2.27 8.62 7.69
C LEU A 88 2.57 8.50 6.19
N LEU A 89 3.84 8.65 5.83
CA LEU A 89 4.33 8.39 4.46
C LEU A 89 5.00 7.02 4.39
N VAL A 90 4.62 6.21 3.40
CA VAL A 90 5.13 4.84 3.24
C VAL A 90 5.75 4.66 1.87
N ALA A 91 6.98 4.15 1.82
CA ALA A 91 7.62 3.75 0.57
C ALA A 91 7.51 2.23 0.39
N VAL A 92 6.90 1.77 -0.70
CA VAL A 92 6.80 0.34 -1.03
C VAL A 92 7.90 -0.05 -2.01
N GLY A 93 9.00 -0.59 -1.48
CA GLY A 93 10.16 -1.00 -2.25
C GLY A 93 11.26 0.07 -2.36
N PRO A 94 12.47 -0.33 -2.80
CA PRO A 94 13.62 0.57 -2.92
C PRO A 94 13.37 1.70 -3.93
N GLY A 95 12.75 1.45 -5.08
CA GLY A 95 12.49 2.48 -6.08
C GLY A 95 11.56 3.57 -5.58
N ALA A 96 10.55 3.23 -4.78
CA ALA A 96 9.71 4.22 -4.09
C ALA A 96 10.50 5.05 -3.08
N ALA A 97 11.38 4.41 -2.30
CA ALA A 97 12.22 5.10 -1.32
C ALA A 97 13.15 6.12 -2.00
N HIS A 98 13.81 5.72 -3.09
CA HIS A 98 14.66 6.62 -3.87
C HIS A 98 13.84 7.72 -4.56
N GLY A 99 12.64 7.40 -5.03
CA GLY A 99 11.72 8.38 -5.61
C GLY A 99 11.35 9.49 -4.64
N ILE A 100 11.06 9.13 -3.38
CA ILE A 100 10.78 10.11 -2.31
C ILE A 100 12.03 10.94 -1.98
N ASP A 101 13.19 10.30 -1.82
CA ASP A 101 14.42 11.02 -1.49
C ASP A 101 14.83 12.00 -2.60
N ALA A 102 14.60 11.64 -3.87
CA ALA A 102 14.87 12.48 -5.02
C ALA A 102 13.97 13.74 -5.11
N LEU A 103 12.88 13.80 -4.33
CA LEU A 103 12.06 15.01 -4.24
C LEU A 103 12.77 16.15 -3.51
N ASP A 104 13.86 15.87 -2.78
CA ASP A 104 14.58 16.85 -1.97
C ASP A 104 13.61 17.65 -1.08
N TYR A 105 12.74 16.92 -0.38
CA TYR A 105 11.67 17.52 0.41
C TYR A 105 12.28 18.35 1.57
N PRO A 106 11.75 19.55 1.87
CA PRO A 106 12.33 20.38 2.92
C PRO A 106 12.28 19.70 4.29
N LEU A 107 13.31 19.96 5.11
CA LEU A 107 13.35 19.55 6.53
C LEU A 107 13.30 18.03 6.75
N VAL A 108 13.81 17.25 5.79
CA VAL A 108 14.02 15.81 5.97
C VAL A 108 15.11 15.57 7.01
N HIS A 109 14.79 14.79 8.03
CA HIS A 109 15.74 14.36 9.07
C HIS A 109 16.47 13.07 8.67
N HIS A 110 15.74 12.12 8.08
CA HIS A 110 16.26 10.83 7.63
C HIS A 110 15.65 10.46 6.28
N GLY A 111 16.49 10.04 5.32
CA GLY A 111 16.04 9.58 4.01
C GLY A 111 15.38 8.19 4.06
N PHE A 112 14.46 7.93 3.15
CA PHE A 112 13.80 6.63 3.03
C PHE A 112 14.78 5.53 2.61
N SER A 113 15.68 5.79 1.67
CA SER A 113 16.61 4.79 1.14
C SER A 113 17.54 4.19 2.20
N GLU A 114 17.85 4.97 3.24
CA GLU A 114 18.73 4.55 4.36
C GLU A 114 17.97 3.98 5.55
N ALA A 115 16.65 4.20 5.62
CA ALA A 115 15.83 3.78 6.75
C ALA A 115 15.69 2.24 6.84
N PRO A 116 15.55 1.66 8.03
CA PRO A 116 15.22 0.24 8.20
C PRO A 116 13.83 -0.11 7.63
N GLU A 117 13.67 -1.35 7.15
CA GLU A 117 12.36 -1.82 6.68
C GLU A 117 11.48 -2.26 7.83
N GLY A 118 10.20 -1.90 7.77
CA GLY A 118 9.21 -2.31 8.76
C GLY A 118 9.35 -1.59 10.10
N GLU A 119 10.13 -0.52 10.18
CA GLU A 119 10.29 0.30 11.38
C GLU A 119 9.95 1.76 11.05
N PRO A 120 8.97 2.38 11.73
CA PRO A 120 8.68 3.79 11.55
C PRO A 120 9.85 4.65 12.02
N PHE A 121 10.16 5.70 11.26
CA PHE A 121 11.27 6.62 11.55
C PHE A 121 10.82 8.08 11.40
N PRO A 122 11.48 9.05 12.04
CA PRO A 122 11.15 10.46 11.89
C PRO A 122 11.65 10.97 10.53
N TRP A 123 10.78 10.98 9.51
CA TRP A 123 11.14 11.47 8.18
C TRP A 123 11.19 13.01 8.15
N THR A 124 10.13 13.68 8.61
CA THR A 124 10.09 15.13 8.84
C THR A 124 9.63 15.45 10.27
N ARG A 125 9.62 16.75 10.62
CA ARG A 125 9.09 17.24 11.90
C ARG A 125 7.55 17.15 11.94
N GLY A 126 7.03 15.94 12.10
CA GLY A 126 5.60 15.68 12.25
C GLY A 126 5.09 14.51 11.42
N THR A 127 5.78 14.17 10.32
CA THR A 127 5.43 13.02 9.50
C THR A 127 6.44 11.89 9.69
N PRO A 128 6.06 10.78 10.33
CA PRO A 128 6.83 9.56 10.29
C PRO A 128 6.90 8.99 8.87
N GLY A 129 8.04 8.41 8.53
CA GLY A 129 8.23 7.57 7.36
C GLY A 129 8.18 6.09 7.73
N LEU A 130 7.79 5.24 6.79
CA LEU A 130 7.92 3.78 6.89
C LEU A 130 8.41 3.22 5.56
N ARG A 131 9.53 2.49 5.57
CA ARG A 131 9.98 1.75 4.39
C ARG A 131 9.46 0.31 4.44
N LEU A 132 8.85 -0.13 3.35
CA LEU A 132 8.41 -1.51 3.16
C LEU A 132 9.28 -2.21 2.09
N PRO A 133 9.46 -3.53 2.20
CA PRO A 133 10.04 -4.33 1.13
C PRO A 133 9.21 -4.21 -0.17
N PRO A 134 9.79 -4.50 -1.34
CA PRO A 134 9.04 -4.52 -2.59
C PRO A 134 7.96 -5.61 -2.57
N LEU A 135 6.76 -5.27 -3.02
CA LEU A 135 5.63 -6.22 -3.06
C LEU A 135 5.75 -7.20 -4.23
N ALA A 136 6.34 -6.81 -5.37
CA ALA A 136 6.40 -7.67 -6.55
C ALA A 136 7.10 -9.03 -6.28
N PRO A 137 8.29 -9.09 -5.63
CA PRO A 137 8.91 -10.37 -5.25
C PRO A 137 8.08 -11.18 -4.23
N ALA A 138 7.38 -10.51 -3.33
CA ALA A 138 6.51 -11.13 -2.33
C ALA A 138 5.28 -11.86 -2.93
N LEU A 139 4.99 -11.65 -4.21
CA LEU A 139 3.93 -12.39 -4.91
C LEU A 139 4.38 -13.74 -5.47
N GLU A 140 5.69 -13.97 -5.56
CA GLU A 140 6.29 -15.16 -6.19
C GLU A 140 7.13 -15.99 -5.20
N ASP A 141 7.72 -15.36 -4.18
CA ASP A 141 8.66 -15.99 -3.25
C ASP A 141 8.16 -15.92 -1.80
N GLU A 142 8.12 -17.06 -1.11
CA GLU A 142 7.58 -17.16 0.25
C GLU A 142 8.45 -16.42 1.30
N PRO A 143 9.80 -16.52 1.29
CA PRO A 143 10.65 -15.65 2.10
C PRO A 143 10.39 -14.16 1.90
N ALA A 144 10.28 -13.69 0.64
CA ALA A 144 9.97 -12.30 0.32
C ALA A 144 8.58 -11.90 0.85
N LYS A 145 7.59 -12.78 0.72
CA LYS A 145 6.24 -12.62 1.27
C LYS A 145 6.26 -12.48 2.78
N HIS A 146 6.99 -13.34 3.49
CA HIS A 146 7.14 -13.25 4.95
C HIS A 146 7.79 -11.94 5.38
N ARG A 147 8.85 -11.51 4.68
CA ARG A 147 9.52 -10.22 4.93
C ARG A 147 8.57 -9.05 4.72
N PHE A 148 7.84 -9.04 3.60
CA PHE A 148 6.85 -8.02 3.30
C PHE A 148 5.76 -7.97 4.38
N TRP A 149 5.14 -9.10 4.71
CA TRP A 149 4.05 -9.14 5.71
C TRP A 149 4.52 -8.71 7.10
N ARG A 150 5.72 -9.12 7.53
CA ARG A 150 6.27 -8.68 8.81
C ARG A 150 6.38 -7.17 8.89
N ALA A 151 6.89 -6.52 7.84
CA ALA A 151 7.00 -5.07 7.77
C ALA A 151 5.62 -4.40 7.61
N PHE A 152 4.75 -4.96 6.78
CA PHE A 152 3.44 -4.40 6.45
C PHE A 152 2.49 -4.39 7.64
N LEU A 153 2.56 -5.39 8.53
CA LEU A 153 1.70 -5.48 9.72
C LEU A 153 1.87 -4.32 10.70
N VAL A 154 2.98 -3.57 10.63
CA VAL A 154 3.17 -2.34 11.41
C VAL A 154 2.10 -1.30 11.09
N LEU A 155 1.55 -1.31 9.87
CA LEU A 155 0.46 -0.40 9.48
C LEU A 155 -0.81 -0.59 10.32
N ARG A 156 -1.02 -1.75 10.95
CA ARG A 156 -2.18 -1.98 11.84
C ARG A 156 -2.20 -1.03 13.04
N ALA A 157 -1.04 -0.53 13.47
CA ALA A 157 -0.97 0.48 14.53
C ALA A 157 -1.67 1.80 14.14
N PHE A 158 -1.93 2.00 12.84
CA PHE A 158 -2.51 3.22 12.26
C PHE A 158 -3.96 3.01 11.78
N SER A 159 -4.54 1.82 11.93
CA SER A 159 -5.92 1.53 11.46
C SER A 159 -7.02 2.06 12.39
N SER A 160 -6.66 2.51 13.58
CA SER A 160 -7.58 3.12 14.54
C SER A 160 -7.22 4.59 14.67
N GLY A 161 -8.22 5.49 14.76
CA GLY A 161 -8.06 6.95 15.00
C GLY A 161 -7.37 7.34 16.31
N SER A 162 -6.61 6.43 16.89
CA SER A 162 -5.56 6.66 17.87
C SER A 162 -4.24 6.90 17.11
N LEU A 163 -4.06 8.12 16.61
CA LEU A 163 -2.71 8.72 16.58
C LEU A 163 -2.28 8.92 18.04
N GLN A 164 -2.09 7.83 18.78
CA GLN A 164 -1.41 7.87 20.05
C GLN A 164 0.02 8.28 19.72
N SER A 165 0.36 9.47 20.21
CA SER A 165 1.69 10.03 20.30
C SER A 165 2.75 8.95 20.21
N PHE A 166 3.57 9.02 19.17
CA PHE A 166 4.85 8.34 19.18
C PHE A 166 5.50 8.63 20.54
N PRO A 167 6.05 7.61 21.24
CA PRO A 167 6.81 7.89 22.44
C PRO A 167 7.90 8.90 22.07
N ASP A 168 8.12 9.89 22.93
CA ASP A 168 9.08 11.01 22.89
C ASP A 168 10.56 10.59 22.69
N ARG A 169 10.83 9.40 22.16
CA ARG A 169 12.15 8.78 21.98
C ARG A 169 12.89 9.25 20.73
N TYR A 170 12.34 10.20 19.97
CA TYR A 170 12.97 10.72 18.75
C TYR A 170 13.23 12.23 18.80
N ILE A 171 13.08 12.87 19.97
CA ILE A 171 13.65 14.20 20.21
C ILE A 171 14.95 14.00 20.99
N ASN A 172 16.07 14.01 20.28
CA ASN A 172 17.38 14.38 20.81
C ASN A 172 18.11 15.20 19.75
#